data_AF-A0A943K8N3-F1
#
_entry.id   AF-A0A943K8N3-F1
#
_cell.length_a   1.000
_cell.length_b   1.000
_cell.length_c   1.000
_cell.angle_alpha   90.00
_cell.angle_beta   90.00
_cell.angle_gamma   90.00
#
_symmetry.space_group_name_H-M   'P 1'
#
loop_
_entity.id
_entity.type
_entity.pdbx_description
1 polymer ?
#
loop_
_entity_poly.entity_id
_entity_poly.type
_entity_poly.pdbx_seq_one_letter_code
_entity_poly.pdbx_strand_id
1 'polypeptide(L)' 'MGAKKMGRPTDSPKDITMKIRFDKETSEKLEECSEKMKISRAEVVRRGVRKMHDDLKK' A
#
# COMPACT_ATOMS: atom_id res chain seq x y z
N MET A 1 15.82 34.74 12.83
CA MET A 1 15.98 33.27 12.82
C MET A 1 14.60 32.66 12.61
N GLY A 2 14.33 32.11 11.42
CA GLY A 2 13.02 31.55 11.08
C GLY A 2 12.82 30.17 11.68
N ALA A 3 11.88 30.02 12.60
CA ALA A 3 11.52 28.73 13.19
C ALA A 3 11.03 27.78 12.08
N LYS A 4 11.77 26.69 11.88
CA LYS A 4 11.45 25.62 10.93
C LYS A 4 10.14 24.99 11.38
N LYS A 5 9.08 25.11 10.57
CA LYS A 5 7.76 24.53 10.89
C LYS A 5 7.93 23.03 11.10
N MET A 6 7.66 22.57 12.32
CA MET A 6 7.68 21.15 12.67
C MET A 6 6.64 20.43 11.81
N GLY A 7 7.08 19.68 10.81
CA GLY A 7 6.19 18.76 10.10
C GLY A 7 5.59 17.75 11.08
N ARG A 8 4.39 17.23 10.80
CA ARG A 8 3.66 16.31 11.69
C ARG A 8 4.58 15.12 12.06
N PRO A 9 5.04 14.99 13.31
CA PRO A 9 5.91 13.89 13.71
C PRO A 9 5.08 12.62 13.59
N THR A 10 5.33 11.87 12.51
CA THR A 10 4.65 10.60 12.25
C THR A 10 5.76 9.58 12.07
N ASP A 11 5.80 8.60 12.96
CA ASP A 11 6.85 7.56 13.03
C ASP A 11 6.85 6.61 11.82
N SER A 12 5.83 6.71 10.96
CA SER A 12 5.71 5.93 9.74
C SER A 12 5.23 6.82 8.60
N PRO A 13 6.09 7.71 8.11
CA PRO A 13 5.72 8.57 7.01
C PRO A 13 5.61 7.66 5.77
N LYS A 14 4.48 7.75 5.05
CA LYS A 14 4.20 6.95 3.85
C LYS A 14 4.98 7.53 2.66
N ASP A 15 6.29 7.60 2.79
CA ASP A 15 7.19 8.25 1.83
C ASP A 15 7.48 7.38 0.60
N ILE A 16 7.25 6.08 0.71
CA ILE A 16 7.55 5.14 -0.37
C ILE A 16 6.37 5.12 -1.34
N THR A 17 6.49 5.89 -2.41
CA THR A 17 5.56 5.83 -3.55
C THR A 17 6.05 4.78 -4.54
N MET A 18 5.37 3.64 -4.60
CA MET A 18 5.71 2.57 -5.53
C MET A 18 4.88 2.69 -6.81
N LYS A 19 5.52 3.10 -7.92
CA LYS A 19 4.91 3.10 -9.26
C LYS A 19 5.10 1.73 -9.89
N ILE A 20 4.11 0.86 -9.73
CA ILE A 20 4.11 -0.50 -10.30
C ILE A 20 3.22 -0.51 -11.54
N ARG A 21 3.71 -1.09 -12.63
CA ARG A 21 2.89 -1.45 -13.78
C ARG A 21 2.30 -2.83 -13.52
N PHE A 22 0.99 -2.93 -13.65
CA PHE A 22 0.26 -4.19 -13.55
C PHE A 22 -0.17 -4.62 -14.96
N ASP A 23 -0.14 -5.92 -15.21
CA ASP A 23 -0.83 -6.51 -16.34
C ASP A 23 -2.35 -6.42 -16.14
N LYS A 24 -3.11 -6.50 -17.24
CA LYS A 24 -4.58 -6.41 -17.20
C LYS A 24 -5.18 -7.42 -16.23
N GLU A 25 -4.70 -8.65 -16.27
CA GLU A 25 -5.21 -9.74 -15.41
C GLU A 25 -4.95 -9.47 -13.92
N THR A 26 -3.79 -8.87 -13.58
CA THR A 26 -3.48 -8.51 -12.20
C THR A 26 -4.33 -7.34 -11.73
N SER A 27 -4.58 -6.36 -12.61
CA SER A 27 -5.46 -5.22 -12.31
C SER A 27 -6.90 -5.67 -12.06
N GLU A 28 -7.39 -6.62 -12.84
CA GLU A 28 -8.75 -7.17 -12.69
C GLU A 28 -8.89 -7.92 -11.37
N LYS A 29 -7.92 -8.78 -11.02
CA LYS A 29 -7.86 -9.44 -9.70
C LYS A 29 -7.82 -8.41 -8.56
N LEU A 30 -7.10 -7.30 -8.76
CA LEU A 30 -7.02 -6.21 -7.78
C LEU A 30 -8.36 -5.49 -7.60
N GLU A 31 -9.08 -5.22 -8.68
CA GLU A 31 -10.44 -4.68 -8.64
C GLU A 31 -11.41 -5.64 -7.95
N GLU A 32 -11.38 -6.91 -8.31
CA GLU A 32 -12.24 -7.92 -7.71
C GLU A 32 -11.99 -8.06 -6.20
N CYS A 33 -10.71 -8.01 -5.77
CA CYS A 33 -10.34 -7.96 -4.36
C CYS A 33 -10.81 -6.67 -3.67
N SER A 34 -10.70 -5.54 -4.37
CA SER A 34 -11.14 -4.23 -3.88
C SER A 34 -12.64 -4.21 -3.64
N GLU A 35 -13.43 -4.76 -4.57
CA GLU A 35 -14.89 -4.86 -4.48
C GLU A 35 -15.34 -5.84 -3.39
N LYS A 36 -14.79 -7.05 -3.39
CA LYS A 36 -15.13 -8.09 -2.39
C LYS A 36 -14.79 -7.65 -0.96
N MET A 37 -13.67 -6.96 -0.77
CA MET A 37 -13.24 -6.52 0.57
C MET A 37 -13.68 -5.09 0.90
N LYS A 38 -14.29 -4.33 -0.03
CA LYS A 38 -14.65 -2.91 0.10
C LYS A 38 -13.51 -2.04 0.65
N ILE A 39 -12.29 -2.29 0.19
CA ILE A 39 -11.09 -1.52 0.57
C ILE A 39 -10.48 -0.89 -0.67
N SER A 40 -9.65 0.15 -0.49
CA SER A 40 -8.97 0.79 -1.62
C SER A 40 -7.94 -0.15 -2.28
N ARG A 41 -7.70 0.05 -3.59
CA ARG A 41 -6.65 -0.68 -4.35
C ARG A 41 -5.30 -0.65 -3.63
N ALA A 42 -4.93 0.49 -3.04
CA ALA A 42 -3.68 0.62 -2.27
C ALA A 42 -3.67 -0.26 -1.00
N GLU A 43 -4.82 -0.40 -0.33
CA GLU A 43 -4.94 -1.25 0.86
C GLU A 43 -4.90 -2.74 0.50
N VAL A 44 -5.48 -3.12 -0.65
CA VAL A 44 -5.39 -4.48 -1.20
C VAL A 44 -3.92 -4.85 -1.41
N VAL A 45 -3.14 -3.98 -2.07
CA VAL A 45 -1.70 -4.21 -2.30
C VAL A 45 -0.95 -4.35 -0.97
N ARG A 46 -1.19 -3.46 0.00
CA ARG A 46 -0.55 -3.54 1.33
C ARG A 46 -0.85 -4.86 2.05
N ARG A 47 -2.12 -5.29 2.05
CA ARG A 47 -2.52 -6.57 2.64
C ARG A 47 -1.90 -7.74 1.89
N GLY A 48 -1.83 -7.67 0.56
CA GLY A 48 -1.18 -8.67 -0.28
C GLY A 48 0.30 -8.85 0.06
N VAL A 49 1.05 -7.74 0.16
CA VAL A 49 2.47 -7.76 0.56
C VAL A 49 2.63 -8.31 1.97
N ARG A 50 1.77 -7.92 2.92
CA ARG A 50 1.84 -8.42 4.29
C ARG A 50 1.59 -9.92 4.37
N LYS A 51 0.57 -10.43 3.67
CA LYS A 51 0.28 -11.87 3.57
C LYS A 51 1.45 -12.63 2.96
N MET A 52 1.95 -12.21 1.79
CA MET A 52 3.11 -12.83 1.16
C MET A 52 4.34 -12.87 2.10
N HIS A 53 4.59 -11.81 2.86
CA HIS A 53 5.69 -11.78 3.81
C HIS A 53 5.47 -12.70 5.01
N ASP A 54 4.24 -12.81 5.53
CA ASP A 54 3.88 -13.78 6.57
C ASP A 54 4.03 -15.23 6.07
N ASP A 55 3.58 -15.51 4.84
CA ASP A 55 3.72 -16.82 4.19
C ASP A 55 5.20 -17.20 3.97
N LEU A 56 6.07 -16.23 3.67
CA LEU A 56 7.52 -16.44 3.51
C LEU A 56 8.26 -16.71 4.83
N LYS A 57 7.69 -16.33 5.97
CA LYS A 57 8.28 -16.55 7.30
C LYS A 57 7.90 -17.89 7.94
N LYS A 58 7.17 -18.73 7.20
CA LYS A 58 6.68 -20.02 7.63
C LYS A 58 7.56 -21.15 7.11
#